data_AF-A0A850BP52-F1
#
_entry.id   AF-A0A850BP52-F1
#
_cell.length_a   1.000
_cell.length_b   1.000
_cell.length_c   1.000
_cell.angle_alpha   90.00
_cell.angle_beta   90.00
_cell.angle_gamma   90.00
#
_symmetry.space_group_name_H-M   'P 1'
#
loop_
_entity.id
_entity.type
_entity.pdbx_description
1 polymer ?
#
loop_
_entity_poly.entity_id
_entity_poly.type
_entity_poly.pdbx_seq_one_letter_code
_entity_poly.pdbx_strand_id
1 'polypeptide(L)'
;MSSSGARAGASPISAEVGPEVRLLVALPEGAREVTEAPAVNVGGLPGVSVVLRKGFRVADAGSLGIGCVRGPSDKWAPGVEELVFARATSIAKGSLGVSLERLDARPIRSENRVIEQRLSGEGTTGAGGSLVEMRHLLVFAGEAREGVLCSVACVEARGASLKCSELVSSASFQGSLMEPPPPSLLVRLILASAERPLHAGALVLVLGIAAVAIVLVRRPRPRPL
;
A
#
# COMPACT_ATOMS: atom_id res chain seq x y z
N MET A 1 17.97 -10.60 46.87
CA MET A 1 18.66 -10.86 45.59
C MET A 1 17.60 -11.22 44.56
N SER A 2 17.02 -10.22 43.89
CA SER A 2 16.05 -10.43 42.82
C SER A 2 16.81 -10.56 41.51
N SER A 3 16.81 -11.76 40.93
CA SER A 3 17.31 -11.98 39.58
C SER A 3 16.38 -11.28 38.58
N SER A 4 16.85 -10.16 38.03
CA SER A 4 16.30 -9.56 36.82
C SER A 4 16.51 -10.54 35.66
N GLY A 5 15.51 -11.38 35.41
CA GLY A 5 15.46 -12.21 34.22
C GLY A 5 15.22 -11.31 33.02
N ALA A 6 16.29 -11.01 32.27
CA ALA A 6 16.18 -10.39 30.96
C ALA A 6 15.33 -11.29 30.08
N ARG A 7 14.04 -10.94 29.91
CA ARG A 7 13.17 -11.60 28.94
C ARG A 7 13.78 -11.35 27.56
N ALA A 8 14.07 -12.43 26.84
CA ALA A 8 14.53 -12.36 25.47
C ALA A 8 13.44 -11.71 24.63
N GLY A 9 13.51 -10.38 24.47
CA GLY A 9 12.65 -9.64 23.55
C GLY A 9 12.83 -10.21 22.15
N ALA A 10 11.73 -10.45 21.45
CA ALA A 10 11.80 -10.86 20.05
C ALA A 10 12.61 -9.80 19.28
N SER A 11 13.64 -10.24 18.57
CA SER A 11 14.50 -9.33 17.81
C SER A 11 13.67 -8.64 16.73
N PRO A 12 13.79 -7.32 16.54
CA PRO A 12 13.06 -6.62 15.50
C PRO A 12 13.41 -7.21 14.13
N ILE A 13 12.45 -7.18 13.21
CA ILE A 13 12.72 -7.53 11.83
C ILE A 13 13.53 -6.40 11.21
N SER A 14 14.62 -6.77 10.55
CA SER A 14 15.34 -5.91 9.62
C SER A 14 15.46 -6.67 8.31
N ALA A 15 14.79 -6.19 7.27
CA ALA A 15 14.76 -6.84 5.97
C ALA A 15 15.09 -5.85 4.87
N GLU A 16 15.97 -6.23 3.96
CA GLU A 16 16.24 -5.48 2.74
C GLU A 16 15.05 -5.63 1.79
N VAL A 17 14.50 -4.50 1.34
CA VAL A 17 13.28 -4.43 0.51
C VAL A 17 13.49 -3.65 -0.78
N GLY A 18 14.67 -3.05 -0.94
CA GLY A 18 15.10 -2.35 -2.13
C GLY A 18 16.57 -1.94 -2.02
N PRO A 19 17.14 -1.35 -3.08
CA PRO A 19 18.53 -0.91 -3.08
C PRO A 19 18.80 0.05 -1.91
N GLU A 20 19.67 -0.38 -0.99
CA GLU A 20 20.04 0.38 0.22
C GLU A 20 18.87 0.74 1.16
N VAL A 21 17.70 0.08 1.01
CA VAL A 21 16.53 0.36 1.85
C VAL A 21 16.12 -0.88 2.63
N ARG A 22 15.98 -0.69 3.94
CA ARG A 22 15.54 -1.71 4.87
C ARG A 22 14.22 -1.33 5.52
N LEU A 23 13.32 -2.28 5.64
CA LEU A 23 12.17 -2.18 6.52
C LEU A 23 12.57 -2.67 7.91
N LEU A 24 12.28 -1.86 8.92
CA LEU A 24 12.33 -2.23 10.33
C LEU A 24 10.93 -2.37 10.90
N VAL A 25 10.66 -3.45 11.63
CA VAL A 25 9.39 -3.66 12.33
C VAL A 25 9.67 -4.32 13.69
N ALA A 26 9.13 -3.77 14.77
CA ALA A 26 9.20 -4.43 16.07
C ALA A 26 8.38 -5.72 16.07
N LEU A 27 8.87 -6.75 16.76
CA LEU A 27 8.12 -7.97 16.97
C LEU A 27 7.49 -7.99 18.37
N PRO A 28 6.23 -8.46 18.50
CA PRO A 28 5.68 -8.71 19.82
C PRO A 28 6.44 -9.82 20.53
N GLU A 29 6.45 -9.77 21.87
CA GLU A 29 7.01 -10.84 22.70
C GLU A 29 6.27 -12.16 22.43
N GLY A 30 7.02 -13.27 22.33
CA GLY A 30 6.44 -14.58 22.04
C GLY A 30 5.98 -14.80 20.60
N ALA A 31 6.25 -13.85 19.68
CA ALA A 31 5.97 -14.02 18.25
C ALA A 31 6.69 -15.24 17.67
N ARG A 32 5.93 -16.09 16.99
CA ARG A 32 6.46 -17.21 16.19
C ARG A 32 6.17 -16.94 14.72
N GLU A 33 7.21 -17.00 13.89
CA GLU A 33 7.04 -16.91 12.44
C GLU A 33 6.20 -18.08 11.93
N VAL A 34 5.25 -17.80 11.06
CA VAL A 34 4.44 -18.81 10.39
C VAL A 34 4.92 -18.99 8.95
N THR A 35 5.09 -20.24 8.55
CA THR A 35 5.60 -20.60 7.21
C THR A 35 4.63 -20.22 6.10
N GLU A 36 3.33 -20.21 6.39
CA GLU A 36 2.26 -19.85 5.46
C GLU A 36 1.79 -18.42 5.69
N ALA A 37 2.69 -17.46 5.44
CA ALA A 37 2.28 -16.07 5.31
C ALA A 37 1.37 -15.94 4.07
N PRO A 38 0.17 -15.37 4.21
CA PRO A 38 -0.81 -15.35 3.12
C PRO A 38 -0.26 -14.66 1.87
N ALA A 39 -0.63 -15.20 0.69
CA ALA A 39 -0.01 -14.82 -0.56
C ALA A 39 -0.38 -13.39 -0.99
N VAL A 40 0.64 -12.55 -1.16
CA VAL A 40 0.51 -11.25 -1.82
C VAL A 40 0.56 -11.50 -3.32
N ASN A 41 -0.60 -11.57 -3.97
CA ASN A 41 -0.66 -11.78 -5.42
C ASN A 41 -0.49 -10.46 -6.18
N VAL A 42 0.70 -10.25 -6.75
CA VAL A 42 1.01 -9.11 -7.64
C VAL A 42 1.11 -9.51 -9.12
N GLY A 43 0.77 -10.74 -9.49
CA GLY A 43 1.00 -11.27 -10.85
C GLY A 43 0.31 -10.49 -11.97
N GLY A 44 -0.73 -9.71 -11.64
CA GLY A 44 -1.40 -8.81 -12.58
C GLY A 44 -0.77 -7.41 -12.71
N LEU A 45 0.35 -7.14 -12.03
CA LEU A 45 1.01 -5.83 -12.00
C LEU A 45 2.38 -5.91 -12.72
N PRO A 46 2.48 -5.45 -13.98
CA PRO A 46 3.71 -5.53 -14.75
C PRO A 46 4.88 -4.82 -14.06
N GLY A 47 6.02 -5.52 -13.93
CA GLY A 47 7.24 -4.98 -13.33
C GLY A 47 7.23 -4.93 -11.80
N VAL A 48 6.15 -5.35 -11.13
CA VAL A 48 6.08 -5.42 -9.67
C VAL A 48 6.47 -6.80 -9.18
N SER A 49 7.34 -6.86 -8.16
CA SER A 49 7.78 -8.10 -7.52
C SER A 49 7.55 -8.04 -6.01
N VAL A 50 7.17 -9.16 -5.40
CA VAL A 50 7.16 -9.29 -3.93
C VAL A 50 8.61 -9.46 -3.45
N VAL A 51 9.05 -8.58 -2.54
CA VAL A 51 10.42 -8.58 -2.00
C VAL A 51 10.48 -9.04 -0.55
N LEU A 52 9.39 -8.91 0.19
CA LEU A 52 9.26 -9.43 1.56
C LEU A 52 7.87 -9.97 1.78
N ARG A 53 7.79 -11.12 2.44
CA ARG A 53 6.54 -11.67 2.96
C ARG A 53 6.83 -12.44 4.23
N LYS A 54 6.32 -11.96 5.35
CA LYS A 54 6.46 -12.61 6.67
C LYS A 54 5.15 -12.54 7.43
N GLY A 55 4.89 -13.57 8.21
CA GLY A 55 3.73 -13.65 9.10
C GLY A 55 4.18 -14.14 10.47
N PHE A 56 3.56 -13.64 11.51
CA PHE A 56 3.85 -14.01 12.90
C PHE A 56 2.54 -14.24 13.64
N ARG A 57 2.53 -15.21 14.54
CA ARG A 57 1.44 -15.44 15.50
C ARG A 57 1.96 -15.32 16.92
N VAL A 58 1.12 -14.77 17.79
CA VAL A 58 1.31 -14.77 19.24
C VAL A 58 0.14 -15.54 19.82
N ALA A 59 0.44 -16.58 20.61
CA ALA A 59 -0.55 -17.48 21.18
C ALA A 59 -1.63 -16.69 21.93
N ASP A 60 -2.89 -16.97 21.61
CA ASP A 60 -4.09 -16.40 22.24
C ASP A 60 -4.22 -14.86 22.19
N ALA A 61 -3.32 -14.17 21.47
CA ALA A 61 -3.29 -12.72 21.39
C ALA A 61 -3.58 -12.21 19.98
N GLY A 62 -3.00 -12.82 18.94
CA GLY A 62 -3.22 -12.36 17.58
C GLY A 62 -2.12 -12.69 16.58
N SER A 63 -2.03 -11.88 15.53
CA SER A 63 -1.08 -12.08 14.44
C SER A 63 -0.56 -10.76 13.85
N LEU A 64 0.63 -10.81 13.26
CA LEU A 64 1.28 -9.71 12.56
C LEU A 64 1.68 -10.20 11.16
N GLY A 65 1.23 -9.52 10.12
CA GLY A 65 1.59 -9.77 8.72
C GLY A 65 2.38 -8.61 8.14
N ILE A 66 3.40 -8.93 7.34
CA ILE A 66 4.23 -7.97 6.64
C ILE A 66 4.36 -8.42 5.19
N GLY A 67 4.02 -7.52 4.27
CA GLY A 67 4.21 -7.73 2.84
C GLY A 67 4.84 -6.49 2.21
N CYS A 68 5.91 -6.67 1.44
CA CYS A 68 6.50 -5.60 0.66
C CYS A 68 6.60 -5.98 -0.80
N VAL A 69 6.34 -5.00 -1.65
CA VAL A 69 6.45 -5.09 -3.09
C VAL A 69 7.33 -3.96 -3.60
N ARG A 70 8.03 -4.24 -4.68
CA ARG A 70 8.92 -3.29 -5.36
C ARG A 70 8.54 -3.22 -6.84
N GLY A 71 8.64 -2.05 -7.45
CA GLY A 71 8.49 -1.91 -8.89
C GLY A 71 8.93 -0.55 -9.44
N PRO A 72 8.85 -0.37 -10.77
CA PRO A 72 9.21 0.86 -11.47
C PRO A 72 8.45 2.08 -10.96
N SER A 73 9.15 3.20 -10.75
CA SER A 73 8.63 4.43 -10.14
C SER A 73 7.50 5.11 -10.92
N ASP A 74 7.48 4.93 -12.24
CA ASP A 74 6.48 5.50 -13.16
C ASP A 74 5.07 4.97 -12.92
N LYS A 75 4.94 3.85 -12.19
CA LYS A 75 3.67 3.29 -11.73
C LYS A 75 3.16 3.90 -10.42
N TRP A 76 3.97 4.73 -9.76
CA TRP A 76 3.73 5.29 -8.43
C TRP A 76 3.88 6.82 -8.49
N ALA A 77 3.15 7.44 -9.41
CA ALA A 77 3.18 8.88 -9.57
C ALA A 77 2.54 9.59 -8.37
N PRO A 78 3.06 10.76 -7.94
CA PRO A 78 2.38 11.60 -6.97
C PRO A 78 0.96 11.95 -7.43
N GLY A 79 0.01 11.90 -6.50
CA GLY A 79 -1.42 12.04 -6.77
C GLY A 79 -2.17 10.74 -7.06
N VAL A 80 -1.49 9.58 -7.13
CA VAL A 80 -2.16 8.25 -7.20
C VAL A 80 -1.98 7.43 -5.93
N GLU A 81 -1.47 8.01 -4.85
CA GLU A 81 -1.23 7.34 -3.57
C GLU A 81 -2.51 6.71 -3.03
N GLU A 82 -3.64 7.39 -3.17
CA GLU A 82 -4.96 6.87 -2.78
C GLU A 82 -5.30 5.57 -3.52
N LEU A 83 -5.05 5.52 -4.83
CA LEU A 83 -5.31 4.33 -5.64
C LEU A 83 -4.36 3.18 -5.27
N VAL A 84 -3.08 3.51 -5.09
CA VAL A 84 -2.05 2.57 -4.66
C VAL A 84 -2.42 1.95 -3.31
N PHE A 85 -2.75 2.77 -2.31
CA PHE A 85 -3.08 2.28 -0.98
C PHE A 85 -4.45 1.61 -0.93
N ALA A 86 -5.43 2.03 -1.73
CA ALA A 86 -6.69 1.31 -1.87
C ALA A 86 -6.46 -0.11 -2.43
N ARG A 87 -5.58 -0.24 -3.43
CA ARG A 87 -5.20 -1.54 -3.99
C ARG A 87 -4.43 -2.39 -2.98
N ALA A 88 -3.45 -1.79 -2.29
CA ALA A 88 -2.68 -2.43 -1.24
C ALA A 88 -3.60 -2.96 -0.13
N THR A 89 -4.56 -2.13 0.30
CA THR A 89 -5.59 -2.49 1.27
C THR A 89 -6.42 -3.66 0.77
N SER A 90 -6.91 -3.63 -0.47
CA SER A 90 -7.69 -4.74 -1.04
C SER A 90 -6.92 -6.06 -1.03
N ILE A 91 -5.62 -6.04 -1.32
CA ILE A 91 -4.76 -7.23 -1.28
C ILE A 91 -4.56 -7.69 0.17
N ALA A 92 -4.23 -6.76 1.06
CA ALA A 92 -3.95 -7.05 2.46
C ALA A 92 -5.19 -7.61 3.19
N LYS A 93 -6.40 -7.10 2.90
CA LYS A 93 -7.66 -7.59 3.48
C LYS A 93 -7.84 -9.10 3.27
N GLY A 94 -7.55 -9.60 2.06
CA GLY A 94 -7.64 -11.02 1.74
C GLY A 94 -6.63 -11.88 2.51
N SER A 95 -5.59 -11.28 3.07
CA SER A 95 -4.51 -11.94 3.79
C SER A 95 -4.66 -11.92 5.31
N LEU A 96 -5.62 -11.18 5.89
CA LEU A 96 -5.70 -11.03 7.35
C LEU A 96 -6.23 -12.28 8.07
N GLY A 97 -6.90 -13.19 7.37
CA GLY A 97 -7.55 -14.34 8.01
C GLY A 97 -8.69 -13.94 8.95
N VAL A 98 -9.24 -12.74 8.80
CA VAL A 98 -10.36 -12.19 9.58
C VAL A 98 -11.50 -11.82 8.65
N SER A 99 -12.74 -11.96 9.13
CA SER A 99 -13.90 -11.38 8.47
C SER A 99 -14.04 -9.94 8.93
N LEU A 100 -13.62 -8.98 8.10
CA LEU A 100 -13.66 -7.56 8.43
C LEU A 100 -15.10 -7.05 8.42
N GLU A 101 -15.51 -6.39 9.50
CA GLU A 101 -16.77 -5.68 9.60
C GLU A 101 -16.59 -4.21 9.17
N ARG A 102 -15.50 -3.61 9.62
CA ARG A 102 -15.16 -2.21 9.32
C ARG A 102 -13.65 -2.04 9.23
N LEU A 103 -13.20 -1.23 8.27
CA LEU A 103 -11.80 -0.82 8.17
C LEU A 103 -11.75 0.59 7.60
N ASP A 104 -11.40 1.55 8.46
CA ASP A 104 -11.37 2.97 8.10
C ASP A 104 -9.94 3.39 7.78
N ALA A 105 -9.77 4.02 6.61
CA ALA A 105 -8.51 4.63 6.24
C ALA A 105 -8.39 6.05 6.84
N ARG A 106 -7.26 6.34 7.46
CA ARG A 106 -6.88 7.69 7.90
C ARG A 106 -6.29 8.48 6.72
N PRO A 107 -6.19 9.82 6.84
CA PRO A 107 -5.57 10.64 5.81
C PRO A 107 -4.15 10.17 5.49
N ILE A 108 -3.81 10.21 4.20
CA ILE A 108 -2.45 9.96 3.73
C ILE A 108 -1.55 11.09 4.22
N ARG A 109 -0.37 10.73 4.73
CA ARG A 109 0.64 11.68 5.17
C ARG A 109 1.93 11.46 4.39
N SER A 110 2.64 12.54 4.12
CA SER A 110 3.99 12.47 3.57
C SER A 110 4.92 13.21 4.53
N GLU A 111 5.90 12.49 5.06
CA GLU A 111 6.87 13.03 6.02
C GLU A 111 8.22 12.34 5.80
N ASN A 112 9.31 13.12 5.77
CA ASN A 112 10.67 12.59 5.63
C ASN A 112 10.85 11.59 4.47
N ARG A 113 10.28 11.90 3.30
CA ARG A 113 10.31 11.05 2.08
C ARG A 113 9.59 9.70 2.20
N VAL A 114 8.80 9.52 3.26
CA VAL A 114 7.91 8.39 3.45
C VAL A 114 6.48 8.87 3.24
N ILE A 115 5.75 8.16 2.40
CA ILE A 115 4.30 8.35 2.25
C ILE A 115 3.63 7.23 3.03
N GLU A 116 2.73 7.56 3.95
CA GLU A 116 2.04 6.59 4.78
C GLU A 116 0.53 6.74 4.76
N GLN A 117 -0.16 5.61 4.92
CA GLN A 117 -1.57 5.57 5.25
C GLN A 117 -1.80 4.56 6.37
N ARG A 118 -2.50 4.99 7.42
CA ARG A 118 -2.92 4.12 8.52
C ARG A 118 -4.37 3.71 8.34
N LEU A 119 -4.70 2.49 8.73
CA LEU A 119 -6.07 1.98 8.75
C LEU A 119 -6.33 1.30 10.08
N SER A 120 -7.53 1.51 10.62
CA SER A 120 -7.98 0.92 11.87
C SER A 120 -9.38 0.35 11.69
N GLY A 121 -9.67 -0.78 12.31
CA GLY A 121 -10.91 -1.48 12.06
C GLY A 121 -11.21 -2.59 13.06
N GLU A 122 -12.33 -3.24 12.81
CA GLU A 122 -12.83 -4.36 13.58
C GLU A 122 -13.23 -5.50 12.64
N GLY A 123 -13.09 -6.72 13.13
CA GLY A 123 -13.51 -7.92 12.43
C GLY A 123 -13.68 -9.09 13.38
N THR A 124 -13.88 -10.26 12.81
CA THR A 124 -14.04 -11.50 13.57
C THR A 124 -13.03 -12.56 13.12
N THR A 125 -12.53 -13.31 14.10
CA THR A 125 -11.70 -14.51 13.91
C THR A 125 -12.37 -15.67 14.61
N GLY A 126 -12.93 -16.61 13.85
CA GLY A 126 -13.77 -17.67 14.41
C GLY A 126 -15.02 -17.08 15.08
N ALA A 127 -15.22 -17.37 16.36
CA ALA A 127 -16.35 -16.87 17.15
C ALA A 127 -16.07 -15.56 17.93
N GLY A 128 -14.82 -15.07 17.90
CA GLY A 128 -14.38 -13.91 18.68
C GLY A 128 -14.23 -12.63 17.85
N GLY A 129 -14.53 -11.49 18.47
CA GLY A 129 -14.24 -10.17 17.90
C GLY A 129 -12.75 -9.84 17.98
N SER A 130 -12.28 -9.07 17.01
CA SER A 130 -10.86 -8.73 16.81
C SER A 130 -10.70 -7.29 16.36
N LEU A 131 -9.64 -6.65 16.85
CA LEU A 131 -9.18 -5.34 16.41
C LEU A 131 -8.15 -5.52 15.29
N VAL A 132 -8.19 -4.62 14.32
CA VAL A 132 -7.31 -4.64 13.15
C VAL A 132 -6.65 -3.29 13.00
N GLU A 133 -5.33 -3.27 13.00
CA GLU A 133 -4.52 -2.09 12.67
C GLU A 133 -3.65 -2.42 11.47
N MET A 134 -3.54 -1.47 10.54
CA MET A 134 -2.74 -1.63 9.33
C MET A 134 -2.05 -0.32 8.99
N ARG A 135 -0.86 -0.42 8.41
CA ARG A 135 -0.13 0.73 7.90
C ARG A 135 0.54 0.37 6.59
N HIS A 136 0.31 1.21 5.60
CA HIS A 136 1.00 1.21 4.34
C HIS A 136 2.10 2.26 4.38
N LEU A 137 3.27 1.91 3.88
CA LEU A 137 4.46 2.75 3.81
C LEU A 137 5.00 2.65 2.38
N LEU A 138 5.12 3.79 1.71
CA LEU A 138 5.68 3.91 0.36
C LEU A 138 6.91 4.82 0.40
N VAL A 139 8.00 4.32 -0.19
CA VAL A 139 9.25 5.07 -0.39
C VAL A 139 9.80 4.84 -1.78
N PHE A 140 10.75 5.69 -2.17
CA PHE A 140 11.49 5.59 -3.42
C PHE A 140 12.97 5.43 -3.15
N ALA A 141 13.64 4.55 -3.89
CA ALA A 141 15.01 4.15 -3.61
C ALA A 141 15.83 3.86 -4.89
N GLY A 142 17.15 4.00 -4.78
CA GLY A 142 18.12 3.71 -5.85
C GLY A 142 18.05 4.67 -7.05
N GLU A 143 19.06 4.64 -7.92
CA GLU A 143 19.19 5.56 -9.07
C GLU A 143 17.98 5.51 -10.03
N ALA A 144 17.37 4.33 -10.17
CA ALA A 144 16.16 4.13 -10.97
C ALA A 144 14.86 4.58 -10.25
N ARG A 145 14.98 5.09 -9.03
CA ARG A 145 13.89 5.57 -8.16
C ARG A 145 12.79 4.53 -7.92
N GLU A 146 13.13 3.27 -7.80
CA GLU A 146 12.16 2.18 -7.62
C GLU A 146 11.23 2.47 -6.43
N GLY A 147 9.93 2.28 -6.65
CA GLY A 147 8.92 2.38 -5.60
C GLY A 147 8.92 1.11 -4.76
N VAL A 148 9.00 1.26 -3.44
CA VAL A 148 8.87 0.18 -2.46
C VAL A 148 7.65 0.46 -1.59
N LEU A 149 6.64 -0.40 -1.68
CA LEU A 149 5.44 -0.34 -0.86
C LEU A 149 5.44 -1.52 0.11
N CYS A 150 5.39 -1.21 1.40
CA CYS A 150 5.22 -2.17 2.47
C CYS A 150 3.88 -1.98 3.17
N SER A 151 3.18 -3.08 3.41
CA SER A 151 1.99 -3.16 4.25
C SER A 151 2.33 -3.97 5.50
N VAL A 152 2.12 -3.37 6.66
CA VAL A 152 2.19 -4.05 7.97
C VAL A 152 0.79 -4.07 8.54
N ALA A 153 0.31 -5.25 8.90
CA ALA A 153 -1.03 -5.43 9.46
C ALA A 153 -0.97 -6.28 10.71
N CYS A 154 -1.71 -5.88 11.73
CA CYS A 154 -1.80 -6.56 13.00
C CYS A 154 -3.28 -6.82 13.31
N VAL A 155 -3.55 -8.04 13.75
CA VAL A 155 -4.85 -8.49 14.21
C VAL A 155 -4.71 -8.90 15.66
N GLU A 156 -5.54 -8.34 16.53
CA GLU A 156 -5.53 -8.60 17.97
C GLU A 156 -6.91 -9.08 18.41
N ALA A 157 -6.97 -10.19 19.12
CA ALA A 157 -8.22 -10.66 19.72
C ALA A 157 -8.72 -9.63 20.75
N ARG A 158 -10.03 -9.38 20.79
CA ARG A 158 -10.60 -8.40 21.73
C ARG A 158 -10.31 -8.83 23.17
N GLY A 159 -9.65 -7.96 23.94
CA GLY A 159 -9.22 -8.24 25.32
C GLY A 159 -7.79 -8.77 25.45
N ALA A 160 -7.09 -9.03 24.36
CA ALA A 160 -5.65 -9.29 24.37
C ALA A 160 -4.86 -7.98 24.56
N SER A 161 -3.54 -8.11 24.77
CA SER A 161 -2.59 -7.02 25.01
C SER A 161 -1.40 -7.04 24.04
N LEU A 162 -1.65 -7.42 22.79
CA LEU A 162 -0.70 -7.35 21.69
C LEU A 162 -0.38 -5.89 21.31
N LYS A 163 -1.27 -4.95 21.61
CA LYS A 163 -1.13 -3.52 21.34
C LYS A 163 -0.84 -3.24 19.87
N CYS A 164 -1.73 -3.70 18.99
CA CYS A 164 -1.50 -3.64 17.54
C CYS A 164 -1.14 -2.25 17.01
N SER A 165 -1.70 -1.18 17.59
CA SER A 165 -1.40 0.19 17.17
C SER A 165 0.08 0.57 17.39
N GLU A 166 0.69 0.15 18.50
CA GLU A 166 2.11 0.38 18.79
C GLU A 166 3.01 -0.43 17.85
N LEU A 167 2.70 -1.71 17.64
CA LEU A 167 3.46 -2.60 16.76
C LEU A 167 3.46 -2.10 15.31
N VAL A 168 2.29 -1.75 14.77
CA VAL A 168 2.17 -1.22 13.41
C VAL A 168 2.84 0.16 13.29
N SER A 169 2.79 0.99 14.34
CA SER A 169 3.48 2.28 14.37
C SER A 169 5.00 2.16 14.46
N SER A 170 5.55 1.02 14.91
CA SER A 170 6.99 0.78 14.93
C SER A 170 7.61 0.59 13.55
N ALA A 171 6.79 0.29 12.53
CA ALA A 171 7.27 0.06 11.18
C ALA A 171 7.93 1.33 10.62
N SER A 172 9.16 1.20 10.11
CA SER A 172 9.90 2.33 9.55
C SER A 172 10.87 1.87 8.47
N PHE A 173 11.21 2.79 7.56
CA PHE A 173 12.28 2.56 6.60
C PHE A 173 13.59 3.18 7.11
N GLN A 174 14.70 2.50 6.80
CA GLN A 174 16.05 3.03 6.95
C GLN A 174 16.79 2.93 5.62
N GLY A 175 17.69 3.87 5.37
CA GLY A 175 18.54 3.87 4.18
C GLY A 175 18.49 5.16 3.36
N SER A 176 18.97 5.04 2.11
CA SER A 176 19.06 6.13 1.14
C SER A 176 17.73 6.41 0.45
N LEU A 177 16.79 7.06 1.16
CA LEU A 177 15.47 7.40 0.63
C LEU A 177 15.54 8.60 -0.33
N MET A 178 14.88 8.48 -1.48
CA MET A 178 14.79 9.51 -2.50
C MET A 178 13.45 10.25 -2.46
N GLU A 179 13.44 11.46 -3.03
CA GLU A 179 12.21 12.19 -3.26
C GLU A 179 11.31 11.43 -4.26
N PRO A 180 9.97 11.47 -4.09
CA PRO A 180 9.03 10.93 -5.06
C PRO A 180 9.29 11.47 -6.47
N PRO A 181 9.22 10.63 -7.52
CA PRO A 181 9.37 11.11 -8.89
C PRO A 181 8.23 12.09 -9.21
N PRO A 182 8.46 13.12 -10.06
CA PRO A 182 7.37 13.99 -10.47
C PRO A 182 6.28 13.19 -11.22
N PRO A 183 4.99 13.58 -11.11
CA PRO A 183 3.94 12.88 -11.82
C PRO A 183 4.11 13.00 -13.33
N SER A 184 3.86 11.90 -14.05
CA SER A 184 3.94 11.84 -15.50
C SER A 184 2.91 12.77 -16.17
N LEU A 185 3.14 13.18 -17.41
CA LEU A 185 2.21 14.06 -18.15
C LEU A 185 0.80 13.45 -18.23
N LEU A 186 0.70 12.14 -18.42
CA LEU A 186 -0.59 11.44 -18.45
C LEU A 186 -1.32 11.54 -17.11
N VAL A 187 -0.62 11.30 -16.00
CA VAL A 187 -1.20 11.42 -14.66
C VAL A 187 -1.61 12.86 -14.37
N ARG A 188 -0.77 13.84 -14.73
CA ARG A 188 -1.13 15.26 -14.63
C ARG A 188 -2.39 15.60 -15.42
N LEU A 189 -2.57 15.02 -16.60
CA LEU A 189 -3.73 15.25 -17.44
C LEU A 189 -5.00 14.62 -16.85
N ILE A 190 -4.89 13.41 -16.28
CA ILE A 190 -5.98 12.76 -15.55
C ILE A 190 -6.36 13.56 -14.31
N LEU A 191 -5.39 13.94 -13.47
CA LEU A 191 -5.64 14.73 -12.26
C LEU A 191 -6.23 16.11 -12.60
N ALA A 192 -5.69 16.80 -13.61
CA ALA A 192 -6.25 18.07 -14.08
C ALA A 192 -7.71 17.93 -14.56
N SER A 193 -8.06 16.79 -15.16
CA SER A 193 -9.44 16.52 -15.57
C SER A 193 -10.37 16.26 -14.39
N ALA A 194 -9.87 15.62 -13.32
CA ALA A 194 -10.63 15.39 -12.10
C ALA A 194 -10.83 16.69 -11.29
N GLU A 195 -9.83 17.56 -11.24
CA GLU A 195 -9.91 18.86 -10.55
C GLU A 195 -10.81 19.86 -11.28
N ARG A 196 -10.89 19.79 -12.61
CA ARG A 196 -11.65 20.72 -13.46
C ARG A 196 -12.54 20.00 -14.47
N PRO A 197 -13.58 19.28 -14.00
CA PRO A 197 -14.37 18.40 -14.85
C PRO A 197 -15.09 19.15 -15.97
N LEU A 198 -15.54 20.39 -15.72
CA LEU A 198 -16.23 21.22 -16.72
C LEU A 198 -15.30 21.63 -17.87
N HIS A 199 -14.06 22.01 -17.57
CA HIS A 199 -13.08 22.41 -18.59
C HIS A 199 -12.61 21.20 -19.40
N ALA A 200 -12.39 20.05 -18.74
CA ALA A 200 -12.05 18.81 -19.42
C ALA A 200 -13.18 18.35 -20.35
N GLY A 201 -14.43 18.39 -19.88
CA GLY A 201 -15.62 18.07 -20.69
C GLY A 201 -15.75 18.96 -21.92
N ALA A 202 -15.55 20.27 -21.77
CA ALA A 202 -15.57 21.22 -22.88
C ALA A 202 -14.47 20.92 -23.92
N LEU A 203 -13.24 20.61 -23.48
CA LEU A 203 -12.14 20.25 -24.38
C LEU A 203 -12.46 18.96 -25.16
N VAL A 204 -12.95 17.91 -24.49
CA VAL A 204 -13.35 16.65 -25.13
C VAL A 204 -14.46 16.88 -26.15
N LEU A 205 -15.45 17.71 -25.81
CA LEU A 205 -16.54 18.06 -26.73
C LEU A 205 -16.00 18.78 -27.98
N VAL A 206 -15.15 19.79 -27.80
CA VAL A 206 -14.53 20.53 -28.92
C VAL A 206 -13.71 19.61 -29.82
N LEU A 207 -12.89 18.72 -29.23
CA LEU A 207 -12.11 17.74 -29.97
C LEU A 207 -13.02 16.75 -30.72
N GLY A 208 -14.11 16.31 -30.10
CA GLY A 208 -15.12 15.45 -30.72
C GLY A 208 -15.79 16.12 -31.92
N ILE A 209 -16.21 17.39 -31.77
CA ILE A 209 -16.80 18.18 -32.86
C ILE A 209 -15.80 18.35 -34.01
N ALA A 210 -14.55 18.69 -33.69
CA ALA A 210 -13.49 18.84 -34.69
C ALA A 210 -13.24 17.54 -35.47
N ALA A 211 -13.18 16.40 -34.77
CA ALA A 211 -13.02 15.09 -35.40
C ALA A 211 -14.20 14.75 -36.32
N VAL A 212 -15.44 14.98 -35.88
CA VAL A 212 -16.64 14.79 -36.71
C VAL A 212 -16.60 15.70 -37.94
N ALA A 213 -16.24 16.98 -37.77
CA ALA A 213 -16.12 17.91 -38.89
C ALA A 213 -15.07 17.44 -39.92
N ILE A 214 -13.91 16.95 -39.46
CA ILE A 214 -12.88 16.38 -40.34
C ILE A 214 -13.41 15.16 -41.10
N VAL A 215 -14.13 14.26 -40.42
CA VAL A 215 -14.73 13.08 -41.05
C VAL A 215 -15.78 13.48 -42.10
N LEU A 216 -16.60 14.48 -41.80
CA LEU A 216 -17.62 14.98 -42.73
C LEU A 216 -16.99 15.66 -43.96
N VAL A 217 -15.92 16.44 -43.78
CA VAL A 217 -15.19 17.09 -44.88
C VAL A 217 -14.46 16.05 -45.75
N ARG A 218 -13.93 14.98 -45.14
CA ARG A 218 -13.23 13.91 -45.86
C ARG A 218 -14.13 12.83 -46.43
N ARG A 219 -15.44 12.83 -46.14
CA ARG A 219 -16.37 11.85 -46.70
C ARG A 219 -16.46 12.03 -48.23
N PRO A 220 -16.15 10.99 -49.04
CA PRO A 220 -16.33 11.05 -50.48
C PRO A 220 -17.80 11.35 -50.80
N ARG A 221 -18.05 12.38 -51.64
CA ARG A 221 -19.42 12.70 -52.05
C ARG A 221 -20.00 11.54 -52.87
N PRO A 222 -21.25 11.12 -52.60
CA PRO A 222 -21.94 10.15 -53.45
C PRO A 222 -22.04 10.72 -54.87
N ARG A 223 -21.61 9.95 -55.88
CA ARG A 223 -21.77 10.33 -57.28
C ARG A 223 -23.26 10.24 -57.63
N PRO A 224 -23.86 11.25 -58.28
CA PRO A 224 -25.23 11.15 -58.76
C PRO A 224 -25.32 10.00 -59.78
N LEU A 225 -26.33 9.14 -59.59
CA LEU A 225 -26.75 8.09 -60.54
C LEU A 225 -27.54 8.71 -61.68
#